data_AF-A0A7W6NM15-F1
#
_entry.id   AF-A0A7W6NM15-F1
#
_cell.length_a   1.000
_cell.length_b   1.000
_cell.length_c   1.000
_cell.angle_alpha   90.00
_cell.angle_beta   90.00
_cell.angle_gamma   90.00
#
_symmetry.space_group_name_H-M   'P 1'
#
loop_
_entity.id
_entity.type
_entity.pdbx_description
1 polymer ?
#
loop_
_entity_poly.entity_id
_entity_poly.type
_entity_poly.pdbx_seq_one_letter_code
_entity_poly.pdbx_strand_id
1 'polypeptide(L)'
;MKITLLAAGLAAFTLAAPLAAEAQDCNAAGTVGTGGTASAGGTSATTLGTAGACATDDGTNASIASGGSAAAVDGKARTQTKVNENPNQLKAQSKAQAMDQGTFSKSKTKTRVKDGALESNTRTMSHVPGQKPIINTTESGTTLPQP
;
A
#
# COMPACT_ATOMS: atom_id res chain seq x y z
N MET A 1 49.84 6.84 61.37
CA MET A 1 49.76 5.57 60.62
C MET A 1 48.48 5.60 59.80
N LYS A 2 48.49 5.87 58.49
CA LYS A 2 48.58 4.89 57.37
C LYS A 2 47.84 3.58 57.72
N ILE A 3 46.78 3.18 57.00
CA ILE A 3 46.84 2.58 55.66
C ILE A 3 45.59 2.90 54.82
N THR A 4 45.86 3.18 53.54
CA THR A 4 44.97 3.32 52.37
C THR A 4 44.41 1.97 51.90
N LEU A 5 43.21 1.93 51.31
CA LEU A 5 42.84 0.94 50.29
C LEU A 5 41.67 1.43 49.40
N LEU A 6 41.96 1.51 48.09
CA LEU A 6 41.02 1.64 46.97
C LEU A 6 40.26 0.32 46.75
N ALA A 7 38.99 0.39 46.35
CA ALA A 7 38.31 -0.56 45.43
C ALA A 7 36.89 -0.01 45.13
N ALA A 8 36.59 0.47 43.92
CA ALA A 8 36.24 -0.30 42.70
C ALA A 8 34.74 -0.71 42.64
N GLY A 9 34.00 -0.01 41.78
CA GLY A 9 33.06 -0.61 40.82
C GLY A 9 31.66 -1.02 41.30
N LEU A 10 30.64 -0.36 40.74
CA LEU A 10 29.53 -1.07 40.07
C LEU A 10 28.81 -0.09 39.12
N ALA A 11 29.19 -0.08 37.84
CA ALA A 11 28.38 0.52 36.79
C ALA A 11 27.27 -0.49 36.44
N ALA A 12 26.03 -0.17 36.81
CA ALA A 12 24.86 -0.96 36.45
C ALA A 12 24.60 -0.83 34.94
N PHE A 13 25.13 -1.76 34.14
CA PHE A 13 24.71 -1.94 32.75
C PHE A 13 23.31 -2.58 32.76
N THR A 14 22.27 -1.79 32.52
CA THR A 14 20.95 -2.33 32.19
C THR A 14 21.05 -2.99 30.82
N LEU A 15 21.10 -4.33 30.79
CA LEU A 15 20.90 -5.08 29.55
C LEU A 15 19.47 -4.80 29.08
N ALA A 16 19.32 -3.91 28.09
CA ALA A 16 18.13 -3.90 27.24
C ALA A 16 18.17 -5.19 26.43
N ALA A 17 17.50 -6.24 26.93
CA ALA A 17 17.26 -7.43 26.13
C ALA A 17 16.51 -6.98 24.87
N PRO A 18 16.94 -7.39 23.66
CA PRO A 18 16.10 -7.21 22.48
C PRO A 18 14.85 -8.05 22.73
N LEU A 19 13.71 -7.40 22.96
CA LEU A 19 12.41 -8.05 22.81
C LEU A 19 12.37 -8.49 21.34
N ALA A 20 12.63 -9.77 21.09
CA ALA A 20 12.27 -10.38 19.83
C ALA A 20 10.75 -10.18 19.71
N ALA A 21 10.34 -9.28 18.81
CA ALA A 21 8.95 -9.21 18.40
C ALA A 21 8.72 -10.47 17.57
N GLU A 22 8.22 -11.51 18.22
CA GLU A 22 7.77 -12.73 17.55
C GLU A 22 6.72 -12.31 16.51
N ALA A 23 6.88 -12.72 15.26
CA ALA A 23 5.81 -12.55 14.27
C ALA A 23 4.62 -13.38 14.76
N GLN A 24 3.49 -12.72 15.06
CA GLN A 24 2.30 -13.40 15.54
C GLN A 24 1.89 -14.46 14.51
N ASP A 25 1.76 -15.72 14.94
CA ASP A 25 1.30 -16.80 14.06
C ASP A 25 -0.11 -16.47 13.57
N CYS A 26 -0.27 -16.43 12.24
CA CYS A 26 -1.57 -16.20 11.62
C CYS A 26 -2.29 -17.55 11.45
N ASN A 27 -3.49 -17.69 12.01
CA ASN A 27 -4.38 -18.81 11.71
C ASN A 27 -4.76 -18.81 10.21
N ALA A 28 -4.90 -17.61 9.63
CA ALA A 28 -5.05 -17.42 8.21
C ALA A 28 -4.40 -16.11 7.77
N ALA A 29 -3.71 -16.12 6.64
CA ALA A 29 -3.10 -14.92 6.05
C ALA A 29 -3.40 -14.82 4.57
N GLY A 30 -3.42 -13.60 4.05
CA GLY A 30 -3.72 -13.35 2.65
C GLY A 30 -3.21 -12.00 2.21
N THR A 31 -2.89 -11.92 0.92
CA THR A 31 -2.41 -10.70 0.27
C THR A 31 -3.10 -10.52 -1.06
N VAL A 32 -3.42 -9.28 -1.40
CA VAL A 32 -3.93 -8.91 -2.72
C VAL A 32 -3.14 -7.74 -3.25
N GLY A 33 -3.06 -7.65 -4.57
CA GLY A 33 -2.33 -6.59 -5.22
C GLY A 33 -2.81 -6.41 -6.65
N THR A 34 -2.98 -5.16 -7.06
CA THR A 34 -3.09 -4.82 -8.47
C THR A 34 -2.31 -3.55 -8.75
N GLY A 35 -1.91 -3.42 -9.99
CA GLY A 35 -1.34 -2.20 -10.52
C GLY A 35 -1.68 -2.08 -11.98
N GLY A 36 -1.48 -0.90 -12.53
CA GLY A 36 -1.84 -0.64 -13.90
C GLY A 36 -1.22 0.64 -14.38
N THR A 37 -0.77 0.58 -15.63
CA THR A 37 -0.19 1.70 -16.34
C THR A 37 -1.04 2.05 -17.57
N ALA A 38 -1.09 3.32 -17.89
CA ALA A 38 -1.60 3.87 -19.14
C ALA A 38 -0.55 4.82 -19.70
N SER A 39 -0.35 4.77 -21.01
CA SER A 39 0.47 5.71 -21.75
C SER A 39 -0.22 6.07 -23.06
N ALA A 40 -0.13 7.34 -23.46
CA ALA A 40 -0.65 7.85 -24.73
C ALA A 40 0.07 9.16 -25.07
N GLY A 41 0.65 9.23 -26.28
CA GLY A 41 1.49 10.36 -26.69
C GLY A 41 2.58 10.66 -25.66
N GLY A 42 2.72 11.92 -25.26
CA GLY A 42 3.63 12.38 -24.21
C GLY A 42 3.09 12.27 -22.77
N THR A 43 2.05 11.45 -22.52
CA THR A 43 1.45 11.30 -21.18
C THR A 43 1.57 9.87 -20.66
N SER A 44 1.77 9.71 -19.35
CA SER A 44 1.75 8.42 -18.67
C SER A 44 1.14 8.52 -17.26
N ALA A 45 0.50 7.44 -16.81
CA ALA A 45 -0.09 7.35 -15.49
C ALA A 45 -0.06 5.90 -14.97
N THR A 46 0.47 5.72 -13.77
CA THR A 46 0.58 4.41 -13.10
C THR A 46 0.04 4.51 -11.70
N THR A 47 -0.72 3.51 -11.26
CA THR A 47 -1.09 3.32 -9.86
C THR A 47 -0.92 1.86 -9.48
N LEU A 48 -0.69 1.62 -8.19
CA LEU A 48 -0.63 0.29 -7.60
C LEU A 48 -1.21 0.32 -6.20
N GLY A 49 -1.66 -0.84 -5.73
CA GLY A 49 -2.27 -1.00 -4.43
C GLY A 49 -2.21 -2.45 -3.99
N THR A 50 -1.69 -2.65 -2.79
CA THR A 50 -1.52 -3.94 -2.14
C THR A 50 -2.10 -3.89 -0.74
N ALA A 51 -2.67 -4.99 -0.29
CA ALA A 51 -3.11 -5.16 1.09
C ALA A 51 -2.75 -6.55 1.57
N GLY A 52 -2.46 -6.65 2.86
CA GLY A 52 -2.27 -7.90 3.57
C GLY A 52 -3.19 -7.94 4.78
N ALA A 53 -3.62 -9.13 5.15
CA ALA A 53 -4.34 -9.37 6.39
C ALA A 53 -3.87 -10.68 7.03
N CYS A 54 -3.84 -10.68 8.36
CA CYS A 54 -3.48 -11.80 9.22
C CYS A 54 -4.59 -11.95 10.25
N ALA A 55 -5.30 -13.07 10.21
CA ALA A 55 -6.29 -13.46 11.19
C ALA A 55 -5.62 -14.24 12.32
N THR A 56 -5.92 -13.86 13.55
CA THR A 56 -5.45 -14.45 14.81
C THR A 56 -6.65 -14.71 15.71
N ASP A 57 -6.46 -15.41 16.82
CA ASP A 57 -7.53 -15.68 17.80
C ASP A 57 -8.14 -14.39 18.38
N ASP A 58 -7.35 -13.31 18.44
CA ASP A 58 -7.76 -12.00 18.97
C ASP A 58 -8.38 -11.07 17.90
N GLY A 59 -8.41 -11.50 16.64
CA GLY A 59 -8.97 -10.73 15.52
C GLY A 59 -8.06 -10.65 14.30
N THR A 60 -8.45 -9.82 13.32
CA THR A 60 -7.73 -9.65 12.06
C THR A 60 -6.96 -8.33 12.02
N ASN A 61 -5.63 -8.42 11.91
CA ASN A 61 -4.77 -7.29 11.62
C ASN A 61 -4.63 -7.10 10.10
N ALA A 62 -4.71 -5.86 9.63
CA ALA A 62 -4.63 -5.55 8.20
C ALA A 62 -3.61 -4.43 7.94
N SER A 63 -2.98 -4.47 6.77
CA SER A 63 -2.07 -3.45 6.29
C SER A 63 -2.35 -3.14 4.83
N ILE A 64 -2.15 -1.89 4.43
CA ILE A 64 -2.42 -1.43 3.07
C ILE A 64 -1.35 -0.46 2.60
N ALA A 65 -0.89 -0.66 1.37
CA ALA A 65 0.04 0.24 0.70
C ALA A 65 -0.50 0.57 -0.69
N SER A 66 -0.49 1.85 -1.05
CA SER A 66 -0.92 2.29 -2.38
C SER A 66 -0.14 3.52 -2.80
N GLY A 67 0.04 3.68 -4.10
CA GLY A 67 0.74 4.81 -4.67
C GLY A 67 0.47 4.97 -6.15
N GLY A 68 0.97 6.06 -6.72
CA GLY A 68 0.90 6.30 -8.14
C GLY A 68 1.79 7.44 -8.61
N SER A 69 2.10 7.41 -9.90
CA SER A 69 2.90 8.41 -10.59
C SER A 69 2.19 8.82 -11.89
N ALA A 70 2.33 10.09 -12.28
CA ALA A 70 1.84 10.60 -13.55
C ALA A 70 2.88 11.56 -14.13
N ALA A 71 3.05 11.54 -15.44
CA ALA A 71 3.93 12.44 -16.16
C ALA A 71 3.30 12.91 -17.47
N ALA A 72 3.57 14.16 -17.84
CA ALA A 72 3.20 14.74 -19.12
C ALA A 72 4.35 15.62 -19.60
N VAL A 73 4.66 15.61 -20.91
CA VAL A 73 5.73 16.44 -21.50
C VAL A 73 5.34 17.92 -21.44
N ASP A 74 4.25 18.30 -22.10
CA ASP A 74 3.78 19.70 -22.18
C ASP A 74 2.46 19.94 -21.43
N GLY A 75 2.02 18.92 -20.66
CA GLY A 75 0.70 18.85 -20.06
C GLY A 75 0.66 18.93 -18.54
N LYS A 76 -0.50 18.58 -17.96
CA LYS A 76 -0.70 18.53 -16.51
C LYS A 76 -0.67 17.09 -16.01
N ALA A 77 0.15 16.83 -15.02
CA ALA A 77 0.18 15.59 -14.26
C ALA A 77 -0.33 15.81 -12.83
N ARG A 78 -1.15 14.88 -12.34
CA ARG A 78 -1.64 14.87 -10.96
C ARG A 78 -1.70 13.45 -10.44
N THR A 79 -1.27 13.29 -9.20
CA THR A 79 -1.37 12.05 -8.44
C THR A 79 -2.02 12.34 -7.10
N GLN A 80 -2.82 11.41 -6.62
CA GLN A 80 -3.42 11.49 -5.31
C GLN A 80 -3.63 10.09 -4.76
N THR A 81 -3.17 9.87 -3.54
CA THR A 81 -3.41 8.66 -2.77
C THR A 81 -4.15 9.03 -1.50
N LYS A 82 -5.22 8.30 -1.19
CA LYS A 82 -5.97 8.44 0.05
C LYS A 82 -6.08 7.07 0.71
N VAL A 83 -5.64 6.98 1.96
CA VAL A 83 -5.89 5.84 2.83
C VAL A 83 -6.96 6.27 3.84
N ASN A 84 -7.92 5.39 4.08
CA ASN A 84 -9.00 5.60 5.03
C ASN A 84 -9.25 4.31 5.79
N GLU A 85 -9.16 4.42 7.10
CA GLU A 85 -9.57 3.39 8.04
C GLU A 85 -10.89 3.79 8.69
N ASN A 86 -11.75 2.80 8.93
CA ASN A 86 -12.92 2.93 9.77
C ASN A 86 -13.24 1.55 10.39
N PRO A 87 -14.16 1.45 11.37
CA PRO A 87 -14.43 0.19 12.06
C PRO A 87 -14.83 -0.99 11.17
N ASN A 88 -15.27 -0.73 9.93
CA ASN A 88 -15.74 -1.76 9.01
C ASN A 88 -14.73 -2.11 7.90
N GLN A 89 -13.74 -1.26 7.62
CA GLN A 89 -12.80 -1.49 6.51
C GLN A 89 -11.54 -0.63 6.58
N LEU A 90 -10.45 -1.21 6.07
CA LEU A 90 -9.25 -0.48 5.66
C LEU A 90 -9.27 -0.32 4.14
N LYS A 91 -9.17 0.91 3.62
CA LYS A 91 -9.26 1.19 2.17
C LYS A 91 -8.20 2.18 1.72
N ALA A 92 -7.54 1.88 0.62
CA ALA A 92 -6.67 2.80 -0.11
C ALA A 92 -7.20 3.04 -1.52
N GLN A 93 -7.10 4.29 -1.97
CA GLN A 93 -7.42 4.67 -3.33
C GLN A 93 -6.31 5.58 -3.88
N SER A 94 -5.64 5.12 -4.93
CA SER A 94 -4.69 5.90 -5.70
C SER A 94 -5.26 6.27 -7.05
N LYS A 95 -5.01 7.51 -7.48
CA LYS A 95 -5.38 8.03 -8.78
C LYS A 95 -4.19 8.77 -9.37
N ALA A 96 -3.81 8.40 -10.58
CA ALA A 96 -2.83 9.08 -11.41
C ALA A 96 -3.50 9.57 -12.69
N GLN A 97 -3.21 10.79 -13.10
CA GLN A 97 -3.77 11.40 -14.29
C GLN A 97 -2.77 12.33 -14.94
N ALA A 98 -2.47 12.09 -16.21
CA ALA A 98 -1.71 12.96 -17.07
C ALA A 98 -2.58 13.37 -18.27
N MET A 99 -2.55 14.65 -18.63
CA MET A 99 -3.34 15.20 -19.75
C MET A 99 -2.54 16.24 -20.52
N ASP A 100 -2.63 16.16 -21.84
CA ASP A 100 -2.00 17.09 -22.77
C ASP A 100 -2.86 17.27 -24.02
N GLN A 101 -3.41 18.48 -24.23
CA GLN A 101 -4.20 18.87 -25.42
C GLN A 101 -5.23 17.83 -25.91
N GLY A 102 -5.94 17.17 -24.99
CA GLY A 102 -6.94 16.15 -25.29
C GLY A 102 -6.40 14.71 -25.27
N THR A 103 -5.09 14.49 -25.38
CA THR A 103 -4.44 13.21 -25.05
C THR A 103 -4.41 13.02 -23.55
N PHE A 104 -4.72 11.82 -23.06
CA PHE A 104 -4.59 11.55 -21.62
C PHE A 104 -4.23 10.11 -21.30
N SER A 105 -3.58 9.97 -20.14
CA SER A 105 -3.34 8.71 -19.46
C SER A 105 -3.88 8.79 -18.05
N LYS A 106 -4.68 7.80 -17.64
CA LYS A 106 -5.29 7.72 -16.31
C LYS A 106 -5.08 6.33 -15.75
N SER A 107 -4.74 6.26 -14.48
CA SER A 107 -4.72 5.00 -13.73
C SER A 107 -5.36 5.22 -12.37
N LYS A 108 -6.17 4.25 -11.93
CA LYS A 108 -6.88 4.31 -10.65
C LYS A 108 -6.86 2.93 -10.01
N THR A 109 -6.21 2.82 -8.86
CA THR A 109 -6.22 1.61 -8.04
C THR A 109 -7.06 1.84 -6.80
N LYS A 110 -7.90 0.86 -6.46
CA LYS A 110 -8.63 0.77 -5.21
C LYS A 110 -8.24 -0.54 -4.55
N THR A 111 -7.83 -0.49 -3.31
CA THR A 111 -7.53 -1.68 -2.51
C THR A 111 -8.29 -1.57 -1.20
N ARG A 112 -8.86 -2.67 -0.73
CA ARG A 112 -9.61 -2.71 0.53
C ARG A 112 -9.45 -4.05 1.24
N VAL A 113 -9.54 -3.99 2.56
CA VAL A 113 -9.71 -5.13 3.46
C VAL A 113 -10.99 -4.89 4.24
N LYS A 114 -11.91 -5.86 4.22
CA LYS A 114 -13.18 -5.82 4.92
C LYS A 114 -13.59 -7.24 5.30
N ASP A 115 -13.84 -7.50 6.58
CA ASP A 115 -14.40 -8.77 7.09
C ASP A 115 -13.66 -10.02 6.57
N GLY A 116 -12.32 -9.98 6.53
CA GLY A 116 -11.50 -11.07 5.98
C GLY A 116 -11.46 -11.15 4.45
N ALA A 117 -12.25 -10.35 3.73
CA ALA A 117 -12.15 -10.18 2.28
C ALA A 117 -11.12 -9.09 1.93
N LEU A 118 -10.17 -9.45 1.08
CA LEU A 118 -9.19 -8.56 0.51
C LEU A 118 -9.51 -8.38 -0.97
N GLU A 119 -9.53 -7.14 -1.44
CA GLU A 119 -9.78 -6.83 -2.84
C GLU A 119 -8.85 -5.72 -3.32
N SER A 120 -8.38 -5.84 -4.57
CA SER A 120 -7.64 -4.82 -5.29
C SER A 120 -8.12 -4.76 -6.73
N ASN A 121 -8.49 -3.57 -7.20
CA ASN A 121 -8.93 -3.30 -8.57
C ASN A 121 -8.16 -2.11 -9.11
N THR A 122 -7.54 -2.27 -10.28
CA THR A 122 -6.92 -1.18 -11.02
C THR A 122 -7.59 -1.00 -12.37
N ARG A 123 -7.97 0.24 -12.68
CA ARG A 123 -8.52 0.63 -13.98
C ARG A 123 -7.61 1.66 -14.63
N THR A 124 -7.17 1.37 -15.85
CA THR A 124 -6.33 2.25 -16.66
C THR A 124 -7.09 2.74 -17.88
N MET A 125 -6.76 3.93 -18.36
CA MET A 125 -7.32 4.50 -19.58
C MET A 125 -6.26 5.30 -20.33
N SER A 126 -6.08 4.98 -21.62
CA SER A 126 -5.27 5.73 -22.57
C SER A 126 -6.16 6.32 -23.65
N HIS A 127 -5.92 7.56 -24.05
CA HIS A 127 -6.70 8.22 -25.10
C HIS A 127 -5.84 9.21 -25.89
N VAL A 128 -6.06 9.21 -27.21
CA VAL A 128 -5.59 10.22 -28.16
C VAL A 128 -6.82 10.83 -28.88
N PRO A 129 -6.78 12.11 -29.26
CA PRO A 129 -7.87 12.75 -29.99
C PRO A 129 -8.28 11.98 -31.25
N GLY A 130 -9.59 11.93 -31.52
CA GLY A 130 -10.16 11.22 -32.68
C GLY A 130 -10.39 9.72 -32.48
N GLN A 131 -10.01 9.14 -31.34
CA GLN A 131 -10.22 7.72 -31.04
C GLN A 131 -10.97 7.52 -29.71
N LYS A 132 -11.71 6.41 -29.59
CA LYS A 132 -12.31 6.02 -28.32
C LYS A 132 -11.20 5.65 -27.32
N PRO A 133 -11.28 6.04 -26.04
CA PRO A 133 -10.32 5.62 -25.02
C PRO A 133 -10.20 4.10 -24.91
N ILE A 134 -8.98 3.60 -24.82
CA ILE A 134 -8.67 2.20 -24.51
C ILE A 134 -8.69 2.06 -23.00
N ILE A 135 -9.47 1.10 -22.49
CA ILE A 135 -9.68 0.87 -21.06
C ILE A 135 -9.22 -0.54 -20.73
N ASN A 136 -8.43 -0.69 -19.67
CA ASN A 136 -8.11 -1.99 -19.11
C ASN A 136 -8.45 -2.02 -17.61
N THR A 137 -8.87 -3.19 -17.13
CA THR A 137 -9.20 -3.41 -15.72
C THR A 137 -8.51 -4.68 -15.26
N THR A 138 -7.81 -4.60 -14.14
CA THR A 138 -7.14 -5.72 -13.48
C THR A 138 -7.69 -5.85 -12.07
N GLU A 139 -8.07 -7.05 -11.68
CA GLU A 139 -8.71 -7.34 -10.40
C GLU A 139 -7.99 -8.51 -9.72
N SER A 140 -7.87 -8.41 -8.41
CA SER A 140 -7.35 -9.47 -7.55
C SER A 140 -8.16 -9.43 -6.26
N GLY A 141 -8.65 -10.59 -5.83
CA GLY A 141 -9.42 -10.72 -4.61
C GLY A 141 -9.18 -12.07 -3.97
N THR A 142 -9.20 -12.11 -2.65
CA THR A 142 -9.16 -13.34 -1.87
C THR A 142 -9.92 -13.13 -0.56
N THR A 143 -10.43 -14.21 0.01
CA THR A 143 -11.13 -14.19 1.29
C THR A 143 -10.39 -15.11 2.24
N LEU A 144 -10.07 -14.60 3.43
CA LEU A 144 -9.51 -15.43 4.49
C LEU A 144 -10.58 -16.39 5.01
N PRO A 145 -10.23 -17.67 5.27
CA PRO A 145 -11.12 -18.56 6.00
C PRO A 145 -11.46 -17.95 7.36
N GLN A 146 -12.74 -18.00 7.73
CA GLN A 146 -13.18 -17.64 9.08
C GLN A 146 -12.78 -18.78 10.02
N PRO A 147 -12.26 -18.48 11.23
CA PRO A 147 -12.11 -19.49 12.28
C PRO A 147 -13.47 -20.05 12.73
#